data_AF-A0A563UC20-F1
#
_entry.id   AF-A0A563UC20-F1
#
_cell.length_a   1.000
_cell.length_b   1.000
_cell.length_c   1.000
_cell.angle_alpha   90.00
_cell.angle_beta   90.00
_cell.angle_gamma   90.00
#
_symmetry.space_group_name_H-M   'P 1'
#
loop_
_entity.id
_entity.type
_entity.pdbx_description
1 polymer ?
#
loop_
_entity_poly.entity_id
_entity_poly.type
_entity_poly.pdbx_seq_one_letter_code
_entity_poly.pdbx_strand_id
1 'polypeptide(L)' 'MPQLSNEQVMVLGILNKGPAVSLHYRAGISAGTNFLWEINGSDGDIVITGGLGHNQLTPVTIQFAVRGQELK' A
#
# COMPACT_ATOMS: atom_id res chain seq x y z
N MET A 1 4.25 -29.83 4.27
CA MET A 1 4.48 -29.32 5.65
C MET A 1 3.46 -28.23 5.91
N PRO A 2 2.86 -28.12 7.11
CA PRO A 2 1.96 -27.01 7.41
C PRO A 2 2.75 -25.70 7.42
N GLN A 3 2.23 -24.69 6.74
CA GLN A 3 2.81 -23.35 6.75
C GLN A 3 2.53 -22.72 8.11
N LEU A 4 3.58 -22.39 8.87
CA LEU A 4 3.47 -21.76 10.20
C LEU A 4 3.38 -20.23 10.13
N SER A 5 3.39 -19.64 8.93
CA SER A 5 3.28 -18.19 8.77
C SER A 5 1.85 -17.72 8.99
N ASN A 6 1.68 -16.57 9.64
CA ASN A 6 0.38 -15.93 9.72
C ASN A 6 -0.09 -15.52 8.31
N GLU A 7 -1.34 -15.83 7.99
CA GLU A 7 -1.96 -15.48 6.70
C GLU A 7 -2.14 -13.97 6.54
N GLN A 8 -2.20 -13.23 7.65
CA GLN A 8 -2.31 -11.79 7.68
C GLN A 8 -1.47 -11.19 8.81
N VAL A 9 -0.86 -10.04 8.52
CA VAL A 9 -0.11 -9.25 9.48
C VAL A 9 -0.48 -7.79 9.30
N MET A 10 -0.75 -7.10 10.39
CA MET A 10 -0.95 -5.65 10.40
C MET A 10 0.16 -5.00 11.23
N VAL A 11 0.74 -3.94 10.70
CA VAL A 11 1.75 -3.11 11.38
C VAL A 11 1.21 -1.69 11.40
N LEU A 12 1.05 -1.15 12.60
CA LEU A 12 0.75 0.26 12.82
C LEU A 12 1.83 0.86 13.70
N GLY A 13 2.22 2.10 13.41
CA GLY A 13 3.19 2.79 14.23
C GLY A 13 3.56 4.16 13.71
N ILE A 14 4.60 4.70 14.32
CA ILE A 14 5.18 5.98 13.96
C ILE A 14 6.61 5.73 13.46
N LEU A 15 6.92 6.18 12.25
CA LEU A 15 8.25 6.10 11.67
C LEU A 15 9.20 7.07 12.38
N ASN A 16 10.51 6.84 12.22
CA ASN A 16 11.50 7.80 12.68
C ASN A 16 11.18 9.19 12.09
N LYS A 17 11.20 10.21 12.95
CA LYS A 17 10.81 11.60 12.66
C LYS A 17 9.30 11.92 12.60
N GLY A 18 8.41 10.99 12.96
CA GLY A 18 7.02 11.31 13.31
C GLY A 18 5.88 10.93 12.35
N PRO A 19 6.09 10.63 11.05
CA PRO A 19 4.98 10.18 10.19
C PRO A 19 4.35 8.88 10.70
N ALA A 20 3.02 8.79 10.67
CA ALA A 20 2.31 7.55 10.95
C ALA A 20 2.40 6.59 9.77
N VAL A 21 2.42 5.29 10.06
CA VAL A 21 2.35 4.22 9.06
C VAL A 21 1.28 3.20 9.46
N SER A 22 0.54 2.71 8.47
CA SER A 22 -0.35 1.57 8.57
C SER A 22 -0.06 0.64 7.39
N LEU A 23 0.24 -0.63 7.68
CA LEU A 23 0.53 -1.65 6.68
C LEU A 23 -0.30 -2.90 6.98
N HIS A 24 -0.98 -3.42 5.96
CA HIS A 24 -1.66 -4.71 6.00
C HIS A 24 -1.05 -5.63 4.95
N TYR A 25 -0.44 -6.70 5.39
CA TYR A 25 0.01 -7.79 4.53
C TYR A 25 -0.96 -8.97 4.66
N ARG A 26 -1.31 -9.56 3.53
CA ARG A 26 -2.15 -10.76 3.44
C ARG A 26 -1.60 -11.68 2.37
N ALA A 27 -1.54 -12.97 2.66
CA ALA A 27 -1.21 -14.00 1.69
C ALA A 27 -2.35 -14.21 0.67
N GLY A 28 -1.99 -14.57 -0.56
CA GLY A 28 -2.96 -14.85 -1.63
C GLY A 28 -3.51 -13.63 -2.34
N ILE A 29 -4.58 -13.84 -3.12
CA ILE A 29 -5.23 -12.84 -3.98
C ILE A 29 -6.65 -12.61 -3.47
N SER A 30 -7.07 -11.34 -3.41
CA SER A 30 -8.43 -10.92 -3.07
C SER A 30 -9.20 -10.50 -4.31
N ALA A 31 -10.52 -10.66 -4.29
CA ALA A 31 -11.41 -10.07 -5.28
C ALA A 31 -11.49 -8.53 -5.17
N GLY A 32 -11.08 -7.97 -4.03
CA GLY A 32 -10.96 -6.53 -3.80
C GLY A 32 -9.53 -6.02 -4.03
N THR A 33 -9.03 -5.22 -3.10
CA THR A 33 -7.68 -4.62 -3.21
C THR A 33 -6.58 -5.67 -2.97
N ASN A 34 -5.68 -5.77 -3.95
CA ASN A 34 -4.50 -6.64 -3.90
C ASN A 34 -3.21 -5.88 -3.59
N PHE A 35 -3.03 -4.71 -4.20
CA PHE A 35 -1.92 -3.82 -3.89
C PHE A 35 -2.41 -2.37 -3.84
N LEU A 36 -2.11 -1.70 -2.74
CA LEU A 36 -2.34 -0.28 -2.52
C LEU A 36 -1.18 0.26 -1.67
N TRP A 37 -0.54 1.31 -2.16
CA TRP A 37 0.42 2.10 -1.40
C TRP A 37 0.05 3.56 -1.54
N GLU A 38 -0.20 4.22 -0.41
CA GLU A 38 -0.49 5.65 -0.35
C GLU A 38 0.63 6.38 0.40
N ILE A 39 1.18 7.42 -0.22
CA ILE A 39 2.16 8.32 0.39
C ILE A 39 1.48 9.68 0.50
N ASN A 40 1.24 10.11 1.74
CA ASN A 40 0.48 11.32 2.05
C ASN A 40 1.46 12.38 2.54
N GLY A 41 1.79 13.34 1.67
CA GLY A 41 2.75 14.40 1.93
C GLY A 41 2.08 15.73 2.25
N SER A 42 2.87 16.70 2.71
CA SER A 42 2.37 18.07 2.91
C SER A 42 1.99 18.78 1.62
N ASP A 43 2.59 18.38 0.50
CA ASP A 43 2.46 19.03 -0.80
C ASP A 43 1.52 18.26 -1.74
N GLY A 44 1.02 17.11 -1.30
CA GLY A 44 0.20 16.24 -2.12
C GLY A 44 0.38 14.76 -1.79
N ASP A 45 -0.27 13.95 -2.61
CA ASP A 45 -0.44 12.52 -2.39
C ASP A 45 0.03 11.74 -3.61
N ILE A 46 0.56 10.55 -3.35
CA ILE A 46 0.88 9.54 -4.37
C ILE A 46 0.14 8.27 -4.02
N VAL A 47 -0.60 7.73 -4.98
CA VAL A 47 -1.33 6.47 -4.83
C VAL A 47 -0.84 5.49 -5.88
N ILE A 48 -0.40 4.31 -5.44
CA ILE A 48 0.05 3.23 -6.31
C ILE A 48 -0.88 2.05 -6.11
N THR A 49 -1.49 1.58 -7.20
CA THR A 49 -2.37 0.41 -7.20
C THR A 49 -1.87 -0.67 -8.14
N GLY A 50 -2.24 -1.91 -7.86
CA GLY A 50 -1.85 -3.05 -8.69
C GLY A 50 -2.76 -4.25 -8.49
N GLY A 51 -2.83 -5.09 -9.52
CA GLY A 51 -3.62 -6.32 -9.50
C GLY A 51 -3.06 -7.41 -8.59
N LEU A 52 -1.76 -7.35 -8.25
CA LEU A 52 -1.07 -8.33 -7.40
C LEU A 52 -0.15 -7.62 -6.39
N GLY A 53 0.05 -8.24 -5.22
CA GLY A 53 0.99 -7.76 -4.20
C GLY A 53 2.47 -7.85 -4.62
N HIS A 54 2.80 -8.63 -5.66
CA HIS A 54 4.14 -8.72 -6.24
C HIS A 54 4.36 -7.65 -7.32
N ASN A 55 4.37 -6.37 -6.92
CA ASN A 55 4.49 -5.24 -7.85
C ASN A 55 5.72 -5.28 -8.78
N GLN A 56 6.82 -5.93 -8.37
CA GLN A 56 7.98 -6.16 -9.23
C GLN A 56 7.72 -7.09 -10.45
N LEU A 57 6.60 -7.82 -10.46
CA LEU A 57 6.26 -8.80 -11.50
C LEU A 57 5.03 -8.41 -12.34
N THR A 58 4.34 -7.33 -12.00
CA THR A 58 3.09 -6.90 -12.66
C THR A 58 3.10 -5.40 -12.90
N PRO A 59 2.43 -4.89 -13.96
CA PRO A 59 2.17 -3.47 -14.09
C PRO A 59 1.46 -2.92 -12.85
N VAL A 60 1.75 -1.65 -12.55
CA VAL A 60 1.08 -0.86 -11.52
C VAL A 60 0.56 0.43 -12.14
N THR A 61 -0.51 0.97 -11.57
CA THR A 61 -1.00 2.32 -11.87
C THR A 61 -0.48 3.25 -10.79
N ILE A 62 0.11 4.36 -11.20
CA ILE A 62 0.59 5.41 -10.31
C ILE A 62 -0.26 6.65 -10.58
N GLN A 63 -0.86 7.18 -9.53
CA GLN A 63 -1.61 8.43 -9.55
C GLN A 63 -1.01 9.42 -8.56
N PHE A 64 -1.20 10.70 -8.81
CA PHE A 64 -0.74 11.76 -7.92
C PHE A 64 -1.72 12.92 -7.85
N ALA A 65 -1.73 13.62 -6.72
CA ALA A 65 -2.45 14.87 -6.54
C ALA A 65 -1.53 15.89 -5.87
N VAL A 66 -1.54 17.13 -6.35
CA VAL A 66 -1.02 18.26 -5.57
C VAL A 66 -2.05 18.58 -4.48
N ARG A 67 -1.60 19.06 -3.32
CA ARG A 67 -2.46 19.43 -2.20
C ARG A 67 -3.71 20.21 -2.66
N GLY A 68 -4.88 19.68 -2.32
CA GLY A 68 -6.18 20.28 -2.63
C GLY A 68 -6.68 20.02 -4.05
N GLN A 69 -6.02 19.16 -4.83
CA GLN A 69 -6.46 18.70 -6.14
C GLN A 69 -6.89 17.22 -6.10
N GLU A 70 -7.59 16.79 -7.14
CA GLU A 70 -7.94 15.38 -7.35
C GLU A 70 -6.75 14.58 -7.89
N LEU A 71 -6.76 13.27 -7.59
CA LEU A 71 -5.80 12.31 -8.13
C LEU A 71 -5.91 12.23 -9.65
N LYS A 72 -4.74 12.26 -10.30
CA LYS A 72 -4.58 12.10 -11.74
C LYS A 72 -3.81 10.83 -12.02
#